data_AF-A0A2N0LTW8-F1
#
_entry.id   AF-A0A2N0LTW8-F1
#
_cell.length_a   1.000
_cell.length_b   1.000
_cell.length_c   1.000
_cell.angle_alpha   90.00
_cell.angle_beta   90.00
_cell.angle_gamma   90.00
#
_symmetry.space_group_name_H-M   'P 1'
#
loop_
_entity.id
_entity.type
_entity.pdbx_description
1 polymer ?
#
loop_
_entity_poly.entity_id
_entity_poly.type
_entity_poly.pdbx_seq_one_letter_code
_entity_poly.pdbx_strand_id
1 'polypeptide(L)' 'MSGNECIAVLRRFGYEAVRTRGSHVRLGALGRRPVTVPLHRELDRGTLREILRTAGVSVQEFVEEMRR' A
#
# COMPACT_ATOMS: atom_id res chain seq x y z
N MET A 1 -7.29 1.46 9.36
CA MET A 1 -6.65 2.21 8.26
C MET A 1 -7.36 1.88 6.96
N SER A 2 -7.72 2.90 6.21
CA SER A 2 -8.35 2.85 4.90
C SER A 2 -7.36 2.53 3.78
N GLY A 3 -7.87 2.16 2.60
CA GLY A 3 -7.07 2.00 1.40
C GLY A 3 -6.31 3.26 0.98
N ASN A 4 -6.96 4.42 1.10
CA ASN A 4 -6.34 5.70 0.74
C ASN A 4 -5.15 6.04 1.65
N GLU A 5 -5.28 5.81 2.95
CA GLU A 5 -4.17 5.99 3.90
C GLU A 5 -3.01 5.03 3.59
N CYS A 6 -3.31 3.75 3.28
CA CYS A 6 -2.29 2.79 2.88
C CYS A 6 -1.54 3.23 1.61
N ILE A 7 -2.26 3.70 0.59
CA ILE A 7 -1.65 4.25 -0.64
C ILE A 7 -0.77 5.45 -0.32
N ALA A 8 -1.23 6.36 0.55
CA ALA A 8 -0.47 7.54 0.93
C ALA A 8 0.87 7.19 1.61
N VAL A 9 0.87 6.19 2.49
CA VAL A 9 2.11 5.69 3.12
C VAL A 9 3.01 5.00 2.08
N LEU A 10 2.46 4.13 1.22
CA LEU A 10 3.24 3.44 0.20
C LEU A 10 3.90 4.40 -0.81
N ARG A 11 3.30 5.57 -1.09
CA ARG A 11 3.93 6.62 -1.91
C ARG A 11 5.27 7.09 -1.34
N ARG A 12 5.43 7.10 -0.01
CA ARG A 12 6.71 7.45 0.66
C ARG A 12 7.81 6.42 0.42
N PHE A 13 7.43 5.19 0.09
CA PHE A 13 8.35 4.13 -0.35
C PHE A 13 8.62 4.14 -1.86
N GLY A 14 8.20 5.18 -2.58
CA GLY A 14 8.41 5.34 -4.01
C GLY A 14 7.36 4.66 -4.90
N TYR A 15 6.22 4.26 -4.34
CA TYR A 15 5.10 3.73 -5.12
C TYR A 15 4.26 4.83 -5.76
N GLU A 16 3.83 4.61 -6.99
CA GLU A 16 2.93 5.49 -7.72
C GLU A 16 1.72 4.71 -8.24
N ALA A 17 0.60 5.40 -8.43
CA ALA A 17 -0.60 4.78 -8.97
C ALA A 17 -0.43 4.54 -10.47
N VAL A 18 -0.48 3.27 -10.88
CA VAL A 18 -0.29 2.86 -12.28
C VAL A 18 -1.64 2.69 -12.98
N ARG A 19 -2.63 2.12 -12.28
CA ARG A 19 -3.98 1.93 -12.82
C ARG A 19 -5.01 1.78 -11.70
N THR A 20 -6.24 2.15 -11.99
CA THR A 20 -7.40 1.90 -11.14
C THR A 20 -8.43 1.07 -11.90
N ARG A 21 -9.00 0.05 -11.26
CA ARG A 21 -10.13 -0.73 -11.79
C ARG A 21 -11.15 -0.94 -10.68
N GLY A 22 -12.32 -0.33 -10.84
CA GLY A 22 -13.33 -0.30 -9.78
C GLY A 22 -12.76 0.27 -8.48
N SER A 23 -12.96 -0.45 -7.38
CA SER A 23 -12.46 -0.06 -6.05
C SER A 23 -11.02 -0.48 -5.77
N HIS A 24 -10.19 -0.82 -6.78
CA HIS A 24 -8.82 -1.26 -6.55
C HIS A 24 -7.82 -0.42 -7.34
N VAL A 25 -6.75 0.02 -6.66
CA VAL A 25 -5.64 0.77 -7.25
C VAL A 25 -4.42 -0.12 -7.28
N ARG A 26 -3.81 -0.29 -8.46
CA ARG A 26 -2.50 -0.93 -8.59
C ARG A 26 -1.41 0.12 -8.51
N LEU A 27 -0.49 -0.08 -7.59
CA LEU A 27 0.70 0.73 -7.41
C LEU A 27 1.93 0.03 -8.00
N GLY A 28 2.87 0.81 -8.53
CA GLY A 28 4.16 0.35 -9.02
C GLY A 28 5.29 1.24 -8.50
N ALA A 29 6.48 0.67 -8.34
CA ALA A 29 7.70 1.39 -7.94
C ALA A 29 8.89 0.76 -8.68
N LEU A 30 9.88 1.58 -9.03
CA LEU A 30 11.10 1.08 -9.66
C LEU A 30 11.83 0.12 -8.70
N GLY A 31 12.19 -1.07 -9.17
CA GLY A 31 12.92 -2.07 -8.38
C GLY A 31 12.10 -2.78 -7.30
N ARG A 32 10.78 -2.58 -7.22
CA ARG A 32 9.88 -3.28 -6.27
C ARG A 32 8.74 -3.98 -6.99
N ARG A 33 8.11 -4.96 -6.33
CA ARG A 33 6.95 -5.66 -6.89
C ARG A 33 5.72 -4.74 -6.84
N PRO A 34 4.90 -4.68 -7.90
CA PRO A 34 3.66 -3.91 -7.87
C PRO A 34 2.68 -4.52 -6.86
N VAL A 35 1.89 -3.65 -6.22
CA VAL A 35 0.87 -4.04 -5.22
C VAL A 35 -0.50 -3.56 -5.65
N THR A 36 -1.55 -4.24 -5.20
CA THR A 36 -2.94 -3.80 -5.43
C THR A 36 -3.56 -3.48 -4.08
N VAL A 37 -4.10 -2.26 -3.94
CA VAL A 37 -4.73 -1.77 -2.71
C VAL A 37 -6.22 -1.56 -2.95
N PRO A 38 -7.11 -2.21 -2.19
CA PRO A 38 -8.54 -1.91 -2.21
C PRO A 38 -8.82 -0.55 -1.57
N LEU A 39 -9.71 0.24 -2.17
CA LEU A 39 -10.17 1.54 -1.71
C LEU A 39 -11.30 1.41 -0.68
N HIS A 40 -11.12 0.54 0.30
CA HIS A 40 -12.09 0.33 1.38
C HIS A 40 -11.87 1.35 2.51
N ARG A 41 -12.94 1.65 3.27
CA ARG A 41 -12.86 2.53 4.46
C ARG A 41 -11.96 1.94 5.53
N GLU A 42 -11.88 0.60 5.59
CA GLU A 42 -10.96 -0.13 6.44
C GLU A 42 -10.43 -1.35 5.68
N LEU A 43 -9.10 -1.53 5.72
CA LEU A 43 -8.45 -2.76 5.29
C LEU A 43 -8.38 -3.72 6.46
N ASP A 44 -8.75 -4.99 6.22
CA ASP A 44 -8.52 -6.02 7.21
C ASP A 44 -7.01 -6.30 7.39
N ARG A 45 -6.67 -6.97 8.50
CA ARG A 45 -5.28 -7.27 8.87
C ARG A 45 -4.57 -8.18 7.87
N GLY A 46 -5.28 -9.11 7.24
CA GLY A 46 -4.74 -10.05 6.25
C GLY A 46 -4.37 -9.32 4.96
N THR A 47 -5.30 -8.53 4.43
CA THR A 47 -5.11 -7.69 3.25
C THR A 47 -3.92 -6.75 3.44
N LEU A 48 -3.85 -6.04 4.57
CA LEU A 48 -2.71 -5.16 4.85
C LEU A 48 -1.39 -5.93 4.90
N ARG A 49 -1.33 -7.07 5.59
CA ARG A 49 -0.11 -7.89 5.66
C ARG A 49 0.34 -8.40 4.30
N GLU A 50 -0.60 -8.81 3.44
CA GLU A 50 -0.29 -9.28 2.10
C GLU A 50 0.29 -8.16 1.24
N ILE A 51 -0.30 -6.96 1.31
CA ILE A 51 0.21 -5.77 0.63
C ILE A 51 1.65 -5.48 1.07
N LEU A 52 1.92 -5.41 2.37
CA LEU A 52 3.26 -5.11 2.91
C LEU A 52 4.29 -6.17 2.55
N ARG A 53 3.92 -7.46 2.66
CA ARG A 53 4.77 -8.59 2.24
C ARG A 53 5.14 -8.48 0.77
N THR A 54 4.17 -8.17 -0.09
CA THR A 54 4.40 -8.01 -1.53
C THR A 54 5.26 -6.79 -1.82
N ALA A 55 5.04 -5.70 -1.08
CA ALA A 55 5.79 -4.46 -1.21
C ALA A 55 7.25 -4.56 -0.75
N GLY A 56 7.59 -5.63 0.00
CA GLY A 56 8.88 -5.77 0.67
C GLY A 56 9.08 -4.71 1.75
N VAL A 57 8.01 -4.35 2.46
CA VAL A 57 8.02 -3.35 3.55
C VAL A 57 7.65 -4.06 4.85
N SER A 58 8.47 -3.90 5.89
CA SER A 58 8.16 -4.43 7.21
C SER A 58 7.04 -3.64 7.89
N VAL A 59 6.35 -4.26 8.84
CA VAL A 59 5.32 -3.57 9.63
C VAL A 59 5.90 -2.38 10.40
N GLN A 60 7.15 -2.49 10.87
CA GLN A 60 7.83 -1.44 11.61
C GLN A 60 8.10 -0.22 10.72
N GLU A 61 8.75 -0.41 9.57
CA GLU A 61 9.00 0.67 8.59
C GLU A 61 7.69 1.34 8.17
N PHE A 62 6.65 0.55 7.93
CA PHE A 62 5.34 1.07 7.56
C PHE A 62 4.73 1.97 8.64
N VAL A 63 4.82 1.55 9.91
CA VAL A 63 4.29 2.33 11.05
C VAL A 63 5.11 3.59 11.30
N GLU A 64 6.44 3.54 11.11
CA GLU A 64 7.30 4.71 11.20
C GLU A 64 6.93 5.76 10.16
N GLU A 65 6.77 5.34 8.90
CA GLU A 65 6.33 6.24 7.83
C GLU A 65 4.89 6.73 8.02
N MET A 66 4.01 5.96 8.66
CA MET A 66 2.66 6.40 8.98
C MET A 66 2.61 7.50 10.06
N ARG A 67 3.61 7.56 10.94
CA ARG A 67 3.69 8.54 12.05
C ARG A 67 4.38 9.85 11.68
N ARG A 68 5.03 9.89 10.53
CA ARG A 68 5.68 11.09 9.97
C ARG A 68 4.65 12.00 9.30
#